data_AF-A0A328DZW7-F1
#
_entry.id   AF-A0A328DZW7-F1
#
_cell.length_a   1.000
_cell.length_b   1.000
_cell.length_c   1.000
_cell.angle_alpha   90.00
_cell.angle_beta   90.00
_cell.angle_gamma   90.00
#
_symmetry.space_group_name_H-M   'P 1'
#
loop_
_entity.id
_entity.type
_entity.pdbx_description
1 polymer ?
#
loop_
_entity_poly.entity_id
_entity_poly.type
_entity_poly.pdbx_seq_one_letter_code
_entity_poly.pdbx_strand_id
1 'polypeptide(L)'
;MRLQSHHSHQTLHQIHLFFRNSNLPSPLRLDLITRRKEMLNFDRKADMVSPDLPKKSPRVLNKHHISIPPPPPPVHELELAAASESACSAYEYYLRLPELSRLWSSKEFPDWKNECLIKPALQGLETTFRFVSVVLSDPRPYANRREWKRRLESLARSQVEIIAMLCEDDAEDDETRGAAPIVDLTSSDAVLSRENSSVEVWKLSGDTTVVSRTSEASLLPRLGTWRKSEDVARKVLDSIESEMHRCPYTLGLGEPNLTGKPSLDYDSIVRPTELHSLKKSPSERLNLQNYENQTLYTTLHVFESWICASKSLLHRISERIDRKEFDKARSDCWILEKTWRLLTEIQDLHLLMDPDDFLRLKNQLSIKAISETELFCFRSKGLVEITKLSKSLKHTVPCILGVEVDPKGGPRVQEAAMELFRRKDSADKIHLLQALQAIEMSLKRFYYSYRQLLVVVMGSLEAKANPATVNADSGDLLAQIFLEPTYFPSLDAAKTFLGEHWSHDHGRCRPGKGEMSQK
;
A
#
# COMPACT_ATOMS: atom_id res chain seq x y z
N MET A 1 -50.64 8.55 19.08
CA MET A 1 -49.94 7.26 19.25
C MET A 1 -48.49 7.46 18.85
N ARG A 2 -47.58 7.35 19.82
CA ARG A 2 -46.12 7.35 19.65
C ARG A 2 -45.69 6.00 19.06
N LEU A 3 -44.63 5.99 18.27
CA LEU A 3 -43.55 5.00 18.38
C LEU A 3 -42.27 5.63 17.81
N GLN A 4 -41.25 5.66 18.66
CA GLN A 4 -39.99 6.37 18.54
C GLN A 4 -38.90 5.52 17.89
N SER A 5 -37.95 6.25 17.31
CA SER A 5 -36.53 5.94 17.12
C SER A 5 -35.91 4.95 18.11
N HIS A 6 -35.26 3.91 17.59
CA HIS A 6 -34.14 3.23 18.25
C HIS A 6 -33.33 2.46 17.21
N HIS A 7 -32.31 3.07 16.58
CA HIS A 7 -31.26 2.28 15.90
C HIS A 7 -29.87 2.94 15.81
N SER A 8 -29.59 3.99 16.60
CA SER A 8 -28.29 4.68 16.53
C SER A 8 -27.49 4.67 17.84
N HIS A 9 -27.95 3.91 18.85
CA HIS A 9 -27.28 3.82 20.16
C HIS A 9 -26.70 2.44 20.51
N GLN A 10 -26.82 1.43 19.62
CA GLN A 10 -26.32 0.08 19.89
C GLN A 10 -24.89 -0.20 19.36
N THR A 11 -24.34 0.65 18.51
CA THR A 11 -23.04 0.38 17.85
C THR A 11 -21.82 0.76 18.72
N LEU A 12 -21.95 1.72 19.64
CA LEU A 12 -20.85 2.13 20.53
C LEU A 12 -20.69 1.23 21.77
N HIS A 13 -21.76 0.55 22.20
CA HIS A 13 -21.71 -0.34 23.36
C HIS A 13 -21.20 -1.76 23.00
N GLN A 14 -21.19 -2.14 21.71
CA GLN A 14 -20.60 -3.40 21.25
C GLN A 14 -19.08 -3.34 21.09
N ILE A 15 -18.52 -2.17 20.74
CA ILE A 15 -17.05 -2.00 20.58
C ILE A 15 -16.34 -2.07 21.94
N HIS A 16 -16.98 -1.59 23.02
CA HIS A 16 -16.42 -1.63 24.37
C HIS A 16 -16.53 -3.01 25.06
N LEU A 17 -17.40 -3.90 24.56
CA LEU A 17 -17.56 -5.29 25.03
C LEU A 17 -16.63 -6.27 24.30
N PHE A 18 -16.20 -5.95 23.09
CA PHE A 18 -15.23 -6.76 22.33
C PHE A 18 -13.85 -6.81 23.00
N PHE A 19 -13.43 -5.73 23.67
CA PHE A 19 -12.16 -5.67 24.40
C PHE A 19 -12.19 -6.27 25.82
N ARG A 20 -13.34 -6.79 26.29
CA ARG A 20 -13.47 -7.32 27.67
C ARG A 20 -13.72 -8.83 27.76
N ASN A 21 -14.00 -9.51 26.64
CA ASN A 21 -14.41 -10.92 26.64
C ASN A 21 -13.64 -11.81 25.62
N SER A 22 -12.31 -11.73 25.61
CA SER A 22 -11.47 -12.77 25.01
C SER A 22 -11.04 -13.77 26.08
N ASN A 23 -11.89 -14.77 26.33
CA ASN A 23 -11.54 -15.99 27.06
C ASN A 23 -10.58 -16.83 26.20
N LEU A 24 -9.29 -16.82 26.56
CA LEU A 24 -8.33 -17.83 26.12
C LEU A 24 -8.53 -19.13 26.92
N PRO A 25 -8.51 -20.32 26.30
CA PRO A 25 -8.45 -21.58 27.04
C PRO A 25 -7.05 -21.80 27.61
N SER A 26 -6.98 -22.10 28.91
CA SER A 26 -5.80 -22.63 29.59
C SER A 26 -5.89 -24.17 29.63
N PRO A 27 -4.77 -24.89 29.48
CA PRO A 27 -4.18 -25.45 30.70
C PRO A 27 -2.66 -25.24 30.73
N LEU A 28 -2.16 -24.85 31.90
CA LEU A 28 -0.81 -24.98 32.46
C LEU A 28 -0.57 -23.80 33.42
N ARG A 29 -1.43 -23.76 34.45
CA ARG A 29 -1.29 -22.90 35.63
C ARG A 29 -1.01 -23.80 36.83
N LEU A 30 0.15 -24.44 36.84
CA LEU A 30 0.66 -25.14 38.02
C LEU A 30 2.18 -25.33 37.90
N ASP A 31 2.96 -24.25 38.01
CA ASP A 31 4.41 -24.38 38.33
C ASP A 31 5.14 -23.12 38.82
N LEU A 32 4.44 -22.08 39.29
CA LEU A 32 5.09 -20.86 39.81
C LEU A 32 4.73 -20.50 41.26
N ILE A 33 4.30 -21.51 42.04
CA ILE A 33 4.11 -21.38 43.51
C ILE A 33 5.33 -21.90 44.30
N THR A 34 6.41 -22.33 43.65
CA THR A 34 7.59 -22.84 44.36
C THR A 34 8.89 -22.29 43.78
N ARG A 35 9.15 -21.00 44.00
CA ARG A 35 10.52 -20.42 44.04
C ARG A 35 10.49 -19.04 44.72
N ARG A 36 9.95 -19.02 45.94
CA ARG A 36 10.11 -17.94 46.92
C ARG A 36 11.02 -18.46 48.04
N LYS A 37 12.31 -18.55 47.75
CA LYS A 37 13.40 -18.62 48.74
C LYS A 37 14.71 -18.53 47.96
N GLU A 38 15.20 -17.32 47.77
CA GLU A 38 16.55 -16.97 48.16
C GLU A 38 16.71 -15.44 48.03
N MET A 39 17.30 -14.91 49.09
CA MET A 39 17.35 -13.53 49.52
C MET A 39 18.79 -13.11 49.37
N LEU A 40 19.08 -11.97 48.73
CA LEU A 40 20.24 -11.15 49.09
C LEU A 40 20.08 -9.71 48.59
N ASN A 41 20.05 -8.84 49.60
CA ASN A 41 19.99 -7.39 49.61
C ASN A 41 20.97 -6.70 48.67
N PHE A 42 20.56 -5.57 48.09
CA PHE A 42 21.31 -4.32 48.26
C PHE A 42 20.33 -3.15 48.31
N ASP A 43 20.41 -2.42 49.41
CA ASP A 43 19.55 -1.34 49.85
C ASP A 43 20.42 -0.09 49.97
N ARG A 44 19.95 1.08 49.50
CA ARG A 44 20.43 2.41 49.97
C ARG A 44 19.44 3.53 49.62
N LYS A 45 18.44 3.65 50.49
CA LYS A 45 17.96 4.83 51.24
C LYS A 45 17.81 6.19 50.53
N ALA A 46 16.55 6.61 50.46
CA ALA A 46 16.09 7.97 50.70
C ALA A 46 15.82 8.19 52.20
N ASP A 47 15.99 9.43 52.69
CA ASP A 47 15.48 10.03 53.93
C ASP A 47 15.71 11.56 53.74
N MET A 48 14.86 12.53 54.10
CA MET A 48 13.79 12.62 55.10
C MET A 48 12.96 13.90 54.82
N VAL A 49 11.71 13.91 55.28
CA VAL A 49 10.76 15.06 55.31
C VAL A 49 10.69 15.64 56.73
N SER A 50 10.52 16.96 56.90
CA SER A 50 9.63 17.54 57.93
C SER A 50 9.36 19.06 57.76
N PRO A 51 8.30 19.61 58.41
CA PRO A 51 7.33 20.55 57.82
C PRO A 51 7.37 21.97 58.44
N ASP A 52 6.63 22.92 57.83
CA ASP A 52 5.89 23.97 58.54
C ASP A 52 4.93 24.74 57.61
N LEU A 53 3.72 25.04 58.10
CA LEU A 53 2.65 25.87 57.49
C LEU A 53 2.51 27.16 58.33
N PRO A 54 2.11 28.34 57.78
CA PRO A 54 0.67 28.60 57.68
C PRO A 54 0.17 29.60 56.60
N LYS A 55 -1.10 29.34 56.19
CA LYS A 55 -2.20 30.29 55.87
C LYS A 55 -1.93 31.48 54.94
N LYS A 56 -2.50 31.42 53.72
CA LYS A 56 -3.31 32.49 53.09
C LYS A 56 -3.97 31.97 51.81
N SER A 57 -5.29 32.17 51.71
CA SER A 57 -6.10 31.92 50.52
C SER A 57 -5.71 32.87 49.37
N PRO A 58 -5.60 32.42 48.11
CA PRO A 58 -5.50 33.33 46.99
C PRO A 58 -6.90 33.63 46.44
N ARG A 59 -7.21 34.93 46.42
CA ARG A 59 -8.38 35.54 45.83
C ARG A 59 -8.43 35.28 44.32
N VAL A 60 -9.65 35.08 43.82
CA VAL A 60 -10.01 35.15 42.40
C VAL A 60 -9.56 36.49 41.83
N LEU A 61 -8.70 36.46 40.80
CA LEU A 61 -8.40 37.62 39.97
C LEU A 61 -8.55 37.22 38.50
N ASN A 62 -9.71 37.58 37.94
CA ASN A 62 -9.99 37.55 36.51
C ASN A 62 -9.07 38.53 35.77
N LYS A 63 -8.15 38.02 34.94
CA LYS A 63 -7.61 38.72 33.77
C LYS A 63 -7.37 37.71 32.65
N HIS A 64 -8.36 37.55 31.77
CA HIS A 64 -8.19 36.84 30.51
C HIS A 64 -7.35 37.72 29.56
N HIS A 65 -6.02 37.56 29.60
CA HIS A 65 -5.20 37.86 28.43
C HIS A 65 -5.07 36.56 27.64
N ILE A 66 -5.90 36.42 26.60
CA ILE A 66 -5.74 35.36 25.60
C ILE A 66 -4.52 35.76 24.78
N SER A 67 -3.34 35.29 25.18
CA SER A 67 -2.15 35.29 24.35
C SER A 67 -2.33 34.21 23.29
N ILE A 68 -2.62 34.65 22.07
CA ILE A 68 -2.59 33.80 20.87
C ILE A 68 -1.16 33.25 20.77
N PRO A 69 -0.96 31.92 20.72
CA PRO A 69 0.36 31.35 20.48
C PRO A 69 0.91 31.91 19.15
N PRO A 70 2.19 32.28 19.06
CA PRO A 70 2.77 32.65 17.79
C PRO A 70 2.54 31.51 16.78
N PRO A 71 2.25 31.83 15.50
CA PRO A 71 2.10 30.82 14.48
C PRO A 71 3.34 29.92 14.47
N PRO A 72 3.18 28.59 14.32
CA PRO A 72 4.33 27.71 14.21
C PRO A 72 5.24 28.23 13.08
N PRO A 73 6.58 28.13 13.25
CA PRO A 73 7.50 28.53 12.21
C PRO A 73 7.12 27.82 10.89
N PRO A 74 7.35 28.45 9.73
CA PRO A 74 7.07 27.84 8.44
C PRO A 74 7.70 26.45 8.44
N VAL A 75 6.85 25.42 8.31
CA VAL A 75 7.30 24.05 8.20
C VAL A 75 8.18 24.01 6.97
N HIS A 76 9.49 23.80 7.16
CA HIS A 76 10.38 23.54 6.05
C HIS A 76 9.82 22.31 5.33
N GLU A 77 9.31 22.52 4.12
CA GLU A 77 8.84 21.44 3.28
C GLU A 77 10.03 20.52 3.06
N LEU A 78 9.93 19.28 3.58
CA LEU A 78 11.01 18.32 3.47
C LEU A 78 11.26 18.05 2.00
N GLU A 79 12.39 18.53 1.49
CA GLU A 79 12.83 18.21 0.14
C GLU A 79 13.26 16.75 0.12
N LEU A 80 12.30 15.86 -0.16
CA LEU A 80 12.55 14.44 -0.28
C LEU A 80 13.50 14.22 -1.48
N ALA A 81 14.76 13.94 -1.21
CA ALA A 81 15.73 13.63 -2.25
C ALA A 81 15.91 12.11 -2.39
N ALA A 82 16.25 11.67 -3.59
CA ALA A 82 16.81 10.33 -3.76
C ALA A 82 18.18 10.24 -3.08
N ALA A 83 18.64 9.01 -2.85
CA ALA A 83 20.01 8.78 -2.40
C ALA A 83 21.03 9.34 -3.41
N SER A 84 22.32 9.33 -3.04
CA SER A 84 23.40 9.77 -3.92
C SER A 84 23.31 9.13 -5.32
N GLU A 85 23.69 9.87 -6.36
CA GLU A 85 23.56 9.40 -7.76
C GLU A 85 24.29 8.07 -8.00
N SER A 86 25.44 7.88 -7.33
CA SER A 86 26.19 6.63 -7.34
C SER A 86 25.41 5.47 -6.69
N ALA A 87 24.73 5.71 -5.57
CA ALA A 87 23.92 4.71 -4.89
C ALA A 87 22.67 4.33 -5.70
N CYS A 88 22.01 5.31 -6.33
CA CYS A 88 20.90 5.07 -7.25
C CYS A 88 21.36 4.28 -8.48
N SER A 89 22.46 4.69 -9.12
CA SER A 89 23.03 3.98 -10.28
C SER A 89 23.42 2.54 -9.94
N ALA A 90 23.99 2.29 -8.77
CA ALA A 90 24.33 0.95 -8.31
C ALA A 90 23.08 0.08 -8.08
N TYR A 91 22.00 0.67 -7.56
CA TYR A 91 20.71 0.02 -7.39
C TYR A 91 20.06 -0.32 -8.73
N GLU A 92 20.00 0.64 -9.66
CA GLU A 92 19.49 0.46 -11.02
C GLU A 92 20.26 -0.64 -11.76
N TYR A 93 21.59 -0.63 -11.66
CA TYR A 93 22.44 -1.66 -12.23
C TYR A 93 22.17 -3.03 -11.59
N TYR A 94 22.13 -3.10 -10.26
CA TYR A 94 21.85 -4.35 -9.53
C TYR A 94 20.54 -4.98 -9.98
N LEU A 95 19.49 -4.18 -10.17
CA LEU A 95 18.16 -4.64 -10.62
C LEU A 95 18.05 -4.83 -12.12
N ARG A 96 19.00 -4.37 -12.93
CA ARG A 96 18.82 -4.28 -14.40
C ARG A 96 17.57 -3.44 -14.74
N LEU A 97 17.37 -2.37 -13.96
CA LEU A 97 16.22 -1.49 -14.07
C LEU A 97 16.13 -0.81 -15.46
N PRO A 98 17.23 -0.43 -16.14
CA PRO A 98 17.13 0.10 -17.51
C PRO A 98 16.55 -0.90 -18.52
N GLU A 99 16.91 -2.19 -18.43
CA GLU A 99 16.34 -3.22 -19.28
C GLU A 99 14.87 -3.48 -18.95
N LEU A 100 14.53 -3.51 -17.66
CA LEU A 100 13.15 -3.69 -17.21
C LEU A 100 12.25 -2.49 -17.58
N SER A 101 12.76 -1.27 -17.42
CA SER A 101 12.09 -0.03 -17.80
C SER A 101 11.83 0.05 -19.31
N ARG A 102 12.71 -0.53 -20.13
CA ARG A 102 12.49 -0.65 -21.58
C ARG A 102 11.28 -1.54 -21.90
N LEU A 103 11.08 -2.62 -21.14
CA LEU A 103 9.91 -3.49 -21.29
C LEU A 103 8.63 -2.77 -20.87
N TRP A 104 8.65 -2.00 -19.77
CA TRP A 104 7.49 -1.20 -19.35
C TRP A 104 7.13 -0.10 -20.34
N SER A 105 8.13 0.54 -20.91
CA SER A 105 7.97 1.74 -21.75
C SER A 105 7.76 1.42 -23.23
N SER A 106 7.88 0.16 -23.66
CA SER A 106 7.58 -0.21 -25.04
C SER A 106 6.08 -0.09 -25.27
N LYS A 107 5.70 0.83 -26.15
CA LYS A 107 4.31 1.01 -26.59
C LYS A 107 4.04 0.10 -27.77
N GLU A 108 3.39 -1.01 -27.51
CA GLU A 108 3.02 -2.00 -28.51
C GLU A 108 1.53 -1.90 -28.87
N PHE A 109 0.73 -1.31 -27.99
CA PHE A 109 -0.71 -1.17 -28.15
C PHE A 109 -1.10 0.30 -27.99
N PRO A 110 -0.78 1.17 -28.98
CA PRO A 110 -0.96 2.61 -28.86
C PRO A 110 -2.42 3.03 -28.63
N ASP A 111 -3.37 2.22 -29.10
CA ASP A 111 -4.81 2.45 -28.91
C ASP A 111 -5.26 2.12 -27.48
N TRP A 112 -4.52 1.25 -26.77
CA TRP A 112 -4.77 0.90 -25.39
C TRP A 112 -4.12 1.92 -24.44
N LYS A 113 -4.84 3.02 -24.14
CA LYS A 113 -4.29 4.13 -23.33
C LYS A 113 -3.74 3.69 -21.96
N ASN A 114 -4.33 2.66 -21.37
CA ASN A 114 -3.92 2.11 -20.08
C ASN A 114 -2.77 1.09 -20.18
N GLU A 115 -2.14 0.90 -21.36
CA GLU A 115 -0.98 0.01 -21.54
C GLU A 115 0.13 0.33 -20.53
N CYS A 116 0.51 1.60 -20.37
CA CYS A 116 1.59 2.01 -19.46
C CYS A 116 1.28 1.80 -17.96
N LEU A 117 0.05 1.43 -17.63
CA LEU A 117 -0.42 1.15 -16.27
C LEU A 117 -0.60 -0.36 -16.08
N ILE A 118 -1.33 -1.02 -16.99
CA ILE A 118 -1.70 -2.43 -16.85
C ILE A 118 -0.51 -3.35 -17.20
N LYS A 119 0.29 -3.02 -18.22
CA LYS A 119 1.48 -3.80 -18.60
C LYS A 119 2.48 -3.98 -17.46
N PRO A 120 2.98 -2.92 -16.77
CA PRO A 120 3.87 -3.11 -15.62
C PRO A 120 3.19 -3.85 -14.45
N ALA A 121 1.88 -3.68 -14.23
CA ALA A 121 1.15 -4.43 -13.21
C ALA A 121 1.13 -5.95 -13.51
N LEU A 122 0.83 -6.33 -14.75
CA LEU A 122 0.87 -7.72 -15.21
C LEU A 122 2.29 -8.31 -15.17
N GLN A 123 3.31 -7.53 -15.53
CA GLN A 123 4.72 -7.96 -15.40
C GLN A 123 5.15 -8.13 -13.93
N GLY A 124 4.62 -7.30 -13.02
CA GLY A 124 4.77 -7.50 -11.58
C GLY A 124 4.17 -8.82 -11.11
N LEU A 125 2.97 -9.17 -11.61
CA LEU A 125 2.31 -10.45 -11.34
C LEU A 125 3.08 -11.65 -11.91
N GLU A 126 3.54 -11.58 -13.16
CA GLU A 126 4.38 -12.63 -13.76
C GLU A 126 5.70 -12.83 -12.98
N THR A 127 6.27 -11.74 -12.46
CA THR A 127 7.45 -11.82 -11.60
C THR A 127 7.15 -12.47 -10.25
N THR A 128 5.94 -12.30 -9.71
CA THR A 128 5.46 -13.05 -8.54
C THR A 128 5.36 -14.55 -8.83
N PHE A 129 4.90 -14.97 -10.00
CA PHE A 129 4.89 -16.40 -10.39
C PHE A 129 6.31 -16.97 -10.45
N ARG A 130 7.25 -16.20 -11.03
CA ARG A 130 8.67 -16.54 -10.97
C ARG A 130 9.16 -16.67 -9.53
N PHE A 131 8.72 -15.79 -8.64
CA PHE A 131 9.11 -15.82 -7.24
C PHE A 131 8.64 -17.11 -6.54
N VAL A 132 7.42 -17.57 -6.81
CA VAL A 132 6.91 -18.87 -6.32
C VAL A 132 7.85 -19.99 -6.75
N SER A 133 8.29 -20.01 -8.00
CA SER A 133 9.26 -21.00 -8.49
C SER A 133 10.60 -20.92 -7.74
N VAL A 134 11.11 -19.71 -7.48
CA VAL A 134 12.40 -19.48 -6.78
C VAL A 134 12.34 -20.06 -5.36
N VAL A 135 11.36 -19.67 -4.55
CA VAL A 135 11.31 -20.05 -3.13
C VAL A 135 10.99 -21.53 -2.92
N LEU A 136 10.19 -22.13 -3.82
CA LEU A 136 9.86 -23.55 -3.72
C LEU A 136 10.98 -24.47 -4.24
N SER A 137 11.92 -23.91 -5.02
CA SER A 137 13.12 -24.60 -5.50
C SER A 137 14.33 -24.37 -4.62
N ASP A 138 14.25 -23.47 -3.64
CA ASP A 138 15.31 -23.23 -2.66
C ASP A 138 15.70 -24.55 -1.97
N PRO A 139 16.97 -24.99 -2.02
CA PRO A 139 17.40 -26.25 -1.41
C PRO A 139 17.69 -26.15 0.09
N ARG A 140 17.76 -24.94 0.67
CA ARG A 140 18.15 -24.76 2.08
C ARG A 140 17.14 -25.42 3.02
N PRO A 141 17.57 -26.22 4.00
CA PRO A 141 16.65 -26.97 4.86
C PRO A 141 15.84 -26.05 5.80
N TYR A 142 16.41 -24.92 6.19
CA TYR A 142 15.79 -23.93 7.09
C TYR A 142 14.86 -22.93 6.37
N ALA A 143 14.78 -22.94 5.04
CA ALA A 143 13.88 -22.06 4.29
C ALA A 143 12.41 -22.36 4.64
N ASN A 144 11.68 -21.36 5.14
CA ASN A 144 10.28 -21.49 5.53
C ASN A 144 9.33 -21.48 4.31
N ARG A 145 9.44 -22.52 3.47
CA ARG A 145 8.68 -22.64 2.21
C ARG A 145 7.17 -22.56 2.41
N ARG A 146 6.67 -23.01 3.56
CA ARG A 146 5.23 -22.96 3.89
C ARG A 146 4.74 -21.52 4.04
N GLU A 147 5.47 -20.69 4.76
CA GLU A 147 5.08 -19.29 4.95
C GLU A 147 5.32 -18.47 3.68
N TRP A 148 6.44 -18.70 2.99
CA TRP A 148 6.70 -18.15 1.65
C TRP A 148 5.53 -18.39 0.69
N LYS A 149 5.07 -19.64 0.62
CA LYS A 149 3.92 -20.04 -0.19
C LYS A 149 2.65 -19.26 0.15
N ARG A 150 2.31 -19.14 1.43
CA ARG A 150 1.11 -18.40 1.88
C ARG A 150 1.20 -16.91 1.54
N ARG A 151 2.36 -16.30 1.77
CA ARG A 151 2.57 -14.87 1.55
C ARG A 151 2.59 -14.53 0.06
N LEU A 152 3.22 -15.36 -0.78
CA LEU A 152 3.19 -15.19 -2.24
C LEU A 152 1.81 -15.47 -2.85
N GLU A 153 1.07 -16.45 -2.33
CA GLU A 153 -0.33 -16.68 -2.71
C GLU A 153 -1.19 -15.45 -2.37
N SER A 154 -1.05 -14.92 -1.16
CA SER A 154 -1.74 -13.70 -0.75
C SER A 154 -1.36 -12.50 -1.62
N LEU A 155 -0.07 -12.33 -1.90
CA LEU A 155 0.44 -11.24 -2.73
C LEU A 155 -0.12 -11.32 -4.15
N ALA A 156 -0.09 -12.51 -4.78
CA ALA A 156 -0.64 -12.70 -6.11
C ALA A 156 -2.14 -12.40 -6.15
N ARG A 157 -2.90 -12.77 -5.11
CA ARG A 157 -4.31 -12.40 -4.99
C ARG A 157 -4.52 -10.88 -4.91
N SER A 158 -3.76 -10.19 -4.06
CA SER A 158 -3.81 -8.72 -3.96
C SER A 158 -3.48 -8.04 -5.31
N GLN A 159 -2.51 -8.58 -6.05
CA GLN A 159 -2.14 -8.10 -7.39
C GLN A 159 -3.28 -8.31 -8.40
N VAL A 160 -3.86 -9.51 -8.43
CA VAL A 160 -4.98 -9.86 -9.32
C VAL A 160 -6.20 -8.99 -9.04
N GLU A 161 -6.54 -8.76 -7.77
CA GLU A 161 -7.64 -7.85 -7.38
C GLU A 161 -7.41 -6.44 -7.95
N ILE A 162 -6.20 -5.88 -7.79
CA ILE A 162 -5.85 -4.56 -8.33
C ILE A 162 -5.92 -4.53 -9.86
N ILE A 163 -5.40 -5.56 -10.53
CA ILE A 163 -5.44 -5.68 -12.00
C ILE A 163 -6.89 -5.77 -12.49
N ALA A 164 -7.76 -6.51 -11.79
CA ALA A 164 -9.17 -6.61 -12.14
C ALA A 164 -9.88 -5.26 -12.06
N MET A 165 -9.67 -4.50 -10.97
CA MET A 165 -10.22 -3.13 -10.86
C MET A 165 -9.72 -2.21 -11.98
N LEU A 166 -8.44 -2.32 -12.36
CA LEU A 166 -7.89 -1.55 -13.48
C LEU A 166 -8.55 -1.93 -14.83
N CYS A 167 -8.82 -3.21 -15.05
CA CYS A 167 -9.47 -3.70 -16.27
C CYS A 167 -10.97 -3.41 -16.31
N GLU A 168 -11.65 -3.42 -15.17
CA GLU A 168 -13.06 -3.01 -15.04
C GLU A 168 -13.20 -1.52 -15.37
N ASP A 169 -12.37 -0.66 -14.76
CA ASP A 169 -12.36 0.79 -15.05
C ASP A 169 -11.98 1.10 -16.51
N ASP A 170 -11.11 0.31 -17.14
CA ASP A 170 -10.72 0.45 -18.57
C ASP A 170 -11.89 0.11 -19.51
N ALA A 171 -12.79 -0.79 -19.08
CA ALA A 171 -13.94 -1.22 -19.85
C ALA A 171 -15.15 -0.29 -19.74
N GLU A 172 -15.30 0.38 -18.59
CA GLU A 172 -16.35 1.37 -18.34
C GLU A 172 -16.02 2.75 -18.92
N ASP A 173 -14.76 3.01 -19.29
CA ASP A 173 -14.35 4.29 -19.84
C ASP A 173 -14.55 4.35 -21.36
N ASP A 174 -15.43 5.26 -21.81
CA ASP A 174 -15.79 5.47 -23.22
C ASP A 174 -14.57 5.70 -24.13
N GLU A 175 -13.46 6.24 -23.62
CA GLU A 175 -12.26 6.51 -24.40
C GLU A 175 -11.34 5.30 -24.60
N THR A 176 -11.44 4.28 -23.74
CA THR A 176 -10.52 3.11 -23.74
C THR A 176 -11.25 1.78 -23.95
N ARG A 177 -12.58 1.80 -23.89
CA ARG A 177 -13.42 0.63 -24.06
C ARG A 177 -13.12 -0.11 -25.35
N GLY A 178 -12.78 -1.40 -25.22
CA GLY A 178 -12.52 -2.29 -26.35
C GLY A 178 -11.16 -2.12 -27.01
N ALA A 179 -10.26 -1.29 -26.45
CA ALA A 179 -8.91 -1.12 -26.98
C ALA A 179 -7.90 -2.15 -26.46
N ALA A 180 -8.27 -2.91 -25.41
CA ALA A 180 -7.40 -3.94 -24.85
C ALA A 180 -7.11 -5.04 -25.89
N PRO A 181 -5.84 -5.48 -26.03
CA PRO A 181 -5.48 -6.53 -26.97
C PRO A 181 -5.99 -7.88 -26.49
N ILE A 182 -7.10 -8.32 -27.11
CA ILE A 182 -7.76 -9.60 -26.84
C ILE A 182 -7.54 -10.58 -27.99
N VAL A 183 -7.37 -11.86 -27.66
CA VAL A 183 -7.33 -12.93 -28.64
C VAL A 183 -8.77 -13.37 -28.93
N ASP A 184 -9.21 -13.20 -30.17
CA ASP A 184 -10.60 -13.43 -30.57
C ASP A 184 -10.97 -14.92 -30.62
N LEU A 185 -12.17 -15.24 -30.12
CA LEU A 185 -12.70 -16.59 -29.91
C LEU A 185 -13.15 -17.28 -31.21
N THR A 186 -13.07 -16.61 -32.37
CA THR A 186 -13.69 -17.07 -33.63
C THR A 186 -12.70 -17.44 -34.75
N SER A 187 -11.39 -17.29 -34.57
CA SER A 187 -10.41 -17.31 -35.68
C SER A 187 -9.49 -18.54 -35.77
N SER A 188 -9.83 -19.70 -35.19
CA SER A 188 -9.09 -20.92 -35.48
C SER A 188 -9.82 -21.81 -36.50
N ASP A 189 -9.65 -21.49 -37.79
CA ASP A 189 -9.76 -22.48 -38.88
C ASP A 189 -8.49 -23.38 -38.95
N ALA A 190 -7.67 -23.34 -37.89
CA ALA A 190 -6.45 -24.10 -37.75
C ALA A 190 -6.76 -25.51 -37.25
N VAL A 191 -6.54 -26.48 -38.13
CA VAL A 191 -6.52 -27.91 -37.85
C VAL A 191 -5.84 -28.20 -36.51
N LEU A 192 -6.61 -28.79 -35.59
CA LEU A 192 -6.19 -29.22 -34.26
C LEU A 192 -4.99 -30.17 -34.34
N SER A 193 -3.77 -29.66 -34.16
CA SER A 193 -2.60 -30.51 -33.87
C SER A 193 -2.74 -31.05 -32.44
N ARG A 194 -3.23 -32.28 -32.35
CA ARG A 194 -3.51 -33.06 -31.12
C ARG A 194 -2.23 -33.52 -30.41
N GLU A 195 -1.23 -32.67 -30.33
CA GLU A 195 0.03 -32.96 -29.63
C GLU A 195 0.43 -31.70 -28.85
N ASN A 196 0.00 -31.65 -27.58
CA ASN A 196 0.48 -30.78 -26.49
C ASN A 196 -0.24 -29.46 -26.17
N SER A 197 -1.46 -29.19 -26.65
CA SER A 197 -2.21 -27.99 -26.23
C SER A 197 -3.40 -28.33 -25.34
N SER A 198 -3.37 -27.88 -24.08
CA SER A 198 -4.51 -27.88 -23.15
C SER A 198 -5.49 -26.78 -23.53
N VAL A 199 -6.21 -26.97 -24.64
CA VAL A 199 -7.32 -26.10 -25.03
C VAL A 199 -8.59 -26.61 -24.36
N GLU A 200 -9.04 -25.93 -23.30
CA GLU A 200 -10.35 -26.20 -22.72
C GLU A 200 -11.43 -25.56 -23.61
N VAL A 201 -12.15 -26.39 -24.35
CA VAL A 201 -13.26 -25.97 -25.22
C VAL A 201 -14.55 -26.04 -24.42
N TRP A 202 -15.10 -24.88 -24.05
CA TRP A 202 -16.45 -24.82 -23.48
C TRP A 202 -17.46 -24.65 -24.62
N LYS A 203 -18.41 -25.58 -24.73
CA LYS A 203 -19.59 -25.40 -25.59
C LYS A 203 -20.67 -24.69 -24.77
N LEU A 204 -20.92 -23.42 -25.06
CA LEU A 204 -22.13 -22.77 -24.56
C LEU A 204 -23.34 -23.31 -25.34
N SER A 205 -24.51 -23.33 -24.69
CA SER A 205 -25.78 -23.76 -25.30
C SER A 205 -26.12 -22.88 -26.50
N GLY A 206 -25.83 -23.39 -27.70
CA GLY A 206 -26.04 -22.72 -28.99
C GLY A 206 -24.71 -22.52 -29.74
N ASP A 207 -24.19 -23.59 -30.32
CA ASP A 207 -23.08 -23.73 -31.32
C ASP A 207 -21.77 -22.93 -31.16
N THR A 208 -21.64 -22.05 -30.17
CA THR A 208 -20.42 -21.27 -29.93
C THR A 208 -19.46 -22.06 -29.06
N THR A 209 -18.38 -22.55 -29.67
CA THR A 209 -17.21 -23.10 -28.96
C THR A 209 -16.33 -21.94 -28.50
N VAL A 210 -16.17 -21.77 -27.20
CA VAL A 210 -15.22 -20.82 -26.62
C VAL A 210 -13.89 -21.53 -26.41
N VAL A 211 -12.83 -21.02 -27.05
CA VAL A 211 -11.45 -21.47 -26.87
C VAL A 211 -10.70 -20.39 -26.10
N SER A 212 -10.47 -20.61 -24.80
CA SER A 212 -9.56 -19.75 -24.04
C SER A 212 -8.12 -20.09 -24.45
N ARG A 213 -7.39 -19.12 -25.03
CA ARG A 213 -5.97 -19.30 -25.31
C ARG A 213 -5.17 -19.05 -24.03
N THR A 214 -4.62 -20.11 -23.47
CA THR A 214 -3.68 -20.05 -22.35
C THR A 214 -2.31 -19.57 -22.84
N SER A 215 -1.71 -18.63 -22.12
CA SER A 215 -0.33 -18.17 -22.32
C SER A 215 0.63 -19.36 -22.38
N GLU A 216 1.49 -19.39 -23.39
CA GLU A 216 2.48 -20.44 -23.60
C GLU A 216 3.78 -20.14 -22.84
N ALA A 217 4.07 -18.85 -22.61
CA ALA A 217 5.30 -18.40 -21.99
C ALA A 217 5.19 -18.10 -20.47
N SER A 218 3.99 -17.86 -19.95
CA SER A 218 3.78 -17.58 -18.52
C SER A 218 4.17 -18.76 -17.65
N LEU A 219 4.66 -18.44 -16.44
CA LEU A 219 4.98 -19.45 -15.44
C LEU A 219 3.75 -20.00 -14.71
N LEU A 220 2.61 -19.30 -14.65
CA LEU A 220 1.47 -19.77 -13.86
C LEU A 220 0.91 -21.13 -14.32
N PRO A 221 0.64 -21.35 -15.63
CA PRO A 221 0.24 -22.68 -16.11
C PRO A 221 1.27 -23.76 -15.77
N ARG A 222 2.57 -23.42 -15.90
CA ARG A 222 3.67 -24.35 -15.63
C ARG A 222 3.78 -24.71 -14.15
N LEU A 223 3.56 -23.75 -13.24
CA LEU A 223 3.51 -23.99 -11.79
C LEU A 223 2.38 -24.96 -11.42
N GLY A 224 1.27 -24.94 -12.18
CA GLY A 224 0.15 -25.89 -12.03
C GLY A 224 0.55 -27.33 -12.31
N THR A 225 1.52 -27.58 -13.20
CA THR A 225 1.98 -28.94 -13.53
C THR A 225 2.93 -29.55 -12.49
N TRP A 226 3.41 -28.75 -11.54
CA TRP A 226 4.42 -29.18 -10.57
C TRP A 226 3.81 -29.43 -9.20
N ARG A 227 3.93 -30.66 -8.67
CA ARG A 227 3.34 -31.07 -7.38
C ARG A 227 3.66 -30.14 -6.19
N LYS A 228 4.81 -29.47 -6.18
CA LYS A 228 5.20 -28.55 -5.09
C LYS A 228 4.43 -27.22 -5.13
N SER A 229 4.08 -26.75 -6.32
CA SER A 229 3.44 -25.44 -6.57
C SER A 229 1.99 -25.54 -7.03
N GLU A 230 1.49 -26.73 -7.35
CA GLU A 230 0.14 -26.98 -7.88
C GLU A 230 -0.95 -26.29 -7.06
N ASP A 231 -0.94 -26.40 -5.72
CA ASP A 231 -1.99 -25.73 -4.92
C ASP A 231 -1.92 -24.20 -4.99
N VAL A 232 -0.70 -23.63 -5.11
CA VAL A 232 -0.53 -22.18 -5.22
C VAL A 232 -1.09 -21.71 -6.55
N ALA A 233 -0.68 -22.40 -7.62
CA ALA A 233 -1.13 -22.10 -8.96
C ALA A 233 -2.67 -22.17 -9.04
N ARG A 234 -3.28 -23.26 -8.55
CA ARG A 234 -4.74 -23.40 -8.53
C ARG A 234 -5.43 -22.27 -7.79
N LYS A 235 -4.98 -21.90 -6.59
CA LYS A 235 -5.61 -20.80 -5.84
C LYS A 235 -5.42 -19.44 -6.50
N VAL A 236 -4.32 -19.23 -7.22
CA VAL A 236 -4.15 -18.01 -8.02
C VAL A 236 -5.11 -18.03 -9.20
N LEU A 237 -5.26 -19.14 -9.91
CA LEU A 237 -6.23 -19.30 -11.00
C LEU A 237 -7.68 -19.09 -10.51
N ASP A 238 -8.04 -19.66 -9.35
CA ASP A 238 -9.34 -19.43 -8.71
C ASP A 238 -9.53 -17.94 -8.34
N SER A 239 -8.46 -17.25 -7.93
CA SER A 239 -8.51 -15.81 -7.66
C SER A 239 -8.70 -15.01 -8.94
N ILE A 240 -8.03 -15.39 -10.04
CA ILE A 240 -8.21 -14.76 -11.36
C ILE A 240 -9.66 -14.93 -11.82
N GLU A 241 -10.21 -16.14 -11.75
CA GLU A 241 -11.62 -16.41 -12.11
C GLU A 241 -12.59 -15.54 -11.31
N SER A 242 -12.39 -15.46 -9.99
CA SER A 242 -13.27 -14.71 -9.09
C SER A 242 -13.19 -13.20 -9.32
N GLU A 243 -11.98 -12.63 -9.37
CA GLU A 243 -11.79 -11.18 -9.46
C GLU A 243 -12.09 -10.67 -10.89
N MET A 244 -11.72 -11.41 -11.93
CA MET A 244 -11.98 -11.03 -13.32
C MET A 244 -13.44 -11.26 -13.75
N HIS A 245 -14.31 -11.72 -12.85
CA HIS A 245 -15.72 -12.00 -13.15
C HIS A 245 -16.49 -10.76 -13.63
N ARG A 246 -16.06 -9.54 -13.27
CA ARG A 246 -16.69 -8.28 -13.75
C ARG A 246 -16.02 -7.69 -14.99
N CYS A 247 -14.79 -8.08 -15.28
CA CYS A 247 -14.05 -7.58 -16.44
C CYS A 247 -14.65 -8.09 -17.77
N PRO A 248 -14.51 -7.38 -18.88
CA PRO A 248 -15.01 -7.83 -20.19
C PRO A 248 -14.20 -8.99 -20.80
N TYR A 249 -12.98 -9.21 -20.30
CA TYR A 249 -12.07 -10.28 -20.70
C TYR A 249 -11.43 -10.92 -19.47
N THR A 250 -10.80 -12.07 -19.65
CA THR A 250 -9.97 -12.72 -18.64
C THR A 250 -8.46 -12.57 -18.95
N LEU A 251 -7.58 -13.02 -18.07
CA LEU A 251 -6.12 -12.84 -18.23
C LEU A 251 -5.48 -13.81 -19.23
N GLY A 252 -6.08 -14.96 -19.53
CA GLY A 252 -5.52 -15.95 -20.43
C GLY A 252 -4.37 -16.75 -19.83
N LEU A 253 -4.40 -17.03 -18.53
CA LEU A 253 -3.35 -17.72 -17.78
C LEU A 253 -3.70 -19.18 -17.42
N GLY A 254 -4.74 -19.73 -18.04
CA GLY A 254 -5.22 -21.09 -17.79
C GLY A 254 -6.27 -21.17 -16.68
N GLU A 255 -6.88 -20.03 -16.32
CA GLU A 255 -8.05 -19.99 -15.46
C GLU A 255 -9.25 -20.67 -16.14
N PRO A 256 -10.20 -21.23 -15.38
CA PRO A 256 -11.33 -21.98 -15.95
C PRO A 256 -12.16 -21.20 -16.96
N ASN A 257 -12.29 -19.88 -16.76
CA ASN A 257 -13.09 -18.97 -17.58
C ASN A 257 -14.54 -19.45 -17.72
N LEU A 258 -15.24 -19.62 -16.59
CA LEU A 258 -16.58 -20.20 -16.54
C LEU A 258 -17.63 -19.35 -17.29
N THR A 259 -17.31 -18.08 -17.51
CA THR A 259 -18.15 -17.13 -18.23
C THR A 259 -17.91 -17.10 -19.74
N GLY A 260 -16.88 -17.81 -20.23
CA GLY A 260 -16.57 -17.91 -21.65
C GLY A 260 -16.14 -16.58 -22.30
N LYS A 261 -15.47 -15.70 -21.55
CA LYS A 261 -15.01 -14.40 -22.03
C LYS A 261 -13.78 -14.53 -22.94
N PRO A 262 -13.51 -13.55 -23.83
CA PRO A 262 -12.21 -13.48 -24.49
C PRO A 262 -11.07 -13.33 -23.47
N SER A 263 -9.87 -13.72 -23.87
CA SER A 263 -8.66 -13.60 -23.04
C SER A 263 -7.76 -12.50 -23.59
N LEU A 264 -7.06 -11.79 -22.69
CA LEU A 264 -5.96 -10.91 -23.09
C LEU A 264 -4.89 -11.70 -23.84
N ASP A 265 -4.23 -11.06 -24.81
CA ASP A 265 -3.02 -11.59 -25.42
C ASP A 265 -1.82 -11.43 -24.46
N TYR A 266 -1.84 -12.22 -23.38
CA TYR A 266 -0.91 -12.11 -22.26
C TYR A 266 0.56 -12.17 -22.70
N ASP A 267 0.89 -13.05 -23.65
CA ASP A 267 2.25 -13.23 -24.11
C ASP A 267 2.77 -12.01 -24.88
N SER A 268 1.92 -11.37 -25.69
CA SER A 268 2.25 -10.13 -26.39
C SER A 268 2.36 -8.95 -25.43
N ILE A 269 1.48 -8.83 -24.43
CA ILE A 269 1.50 -7.72 -23.46
C ILE A 269 2.69 -7.85 -22.49
N VAL A 270 2.81 -8.99 -21.83
CA VAL A 270 3.74 -9.18 -20.71
C VAL A 270 5.14 -9.53 -21.20
N ARG A 271 5.23 -10.22 -22.34
CA ARG A 271 6.47 -10.79 -22.91
C ARG A 271 7.23 -11.62 -21.87
N PRO A 272 6.63 -12.68 -21.30
CA PRO A 272 7.22 -13.43 -20.17
C PRO A 272 8.63 -13.91 -20.46
N THR A 273 8.92 -14.39 -21.67
CA THR A 273 10.26 -14.87 -22.07
C THR A 273 11.35 -13.81 -21.87
N GLU A 274 11.07 -12.57 -22.25
CA GLU A 274 12.02 -11.46 -22.11
C GLU A 274 12.15 -11.03 -20.65
N LEU A 275 11.04 -10.94 -19.93
CA LEU A 275 11.03 -10.67 -18.50
C LEU A 275 11.83 -11.72 -17.71
N HIS A 276 11.68 -13.00 -18.05
CA HIS A 276 12.40 -14.13 -17.44
C HIS A 276 13.88 -14.16 -17.81
N SER A 277 14.28 -13.54 -18.93
CA SER A 277 15.70 -13.34 -19.26
C SER A 277 16.40 -12.39 -18.28
N LEU A 278 15.63 -11.55 -17.58
CA LEU A 278 16.10 -10.64 -16.54
C LEU A 278 16.12 -11.30 -15.14
N LYS A 279 16.09 -12.62 -15.02
CA LYS A 279 16.08 -13.30 -13.70
C LYS A 279 17.41 -13.32 -12.96
N LYS A 280 18.51 -13.07 -13.68
CA LYS A 280 19.86 -13.09 -13.10
C LYS A 280 20.33 -11.68 -12.82
N SER A 281 20.59 -11.38 -11.54
CA SER A 281 21.27 -10.15 -11.15
C SER A 281 22.70 -10.12 -11.73
N PRO A 282 23.28 -8.95 -12.00
CA PRO A 282 24.70 -8.87 -12.35
C PRO A 282 25.61 -9.46 -11.26
N SER A 283 25.18 -9.44 -10.00
CA SER A 283 25.91 -10.00 -8.85
C SER A 283 25.97 -11.53 -8.83
N GLU A 284 25.04 -12.23 -9.48
CA GLU A 284 25.17 -13.68 -9.70
C GLU A 284 26.36 -14.01 -10.62
N ARG A 285 26.78 -13.08 -11.49
CA ARG A 285 28.02 -13.23 -12.29
C ARG A 285 29.29 -13.12 -11.43
N LEU A 286 29.17 -12.65 -10.19
CA LEU A 286 30.27 -12.59 -9.21
C LEU A 286 30.36 -13.86 -8.34
N ASN A 287 29.61 -14.92 -8.66
CA ASN A 287 29.59 -16.20 -7.92
C ASN A 287 29.21 -16.06 -6.43
N LEU A 288 28.36 -15.09 -6.07
CA LEU A 288 27.78 -15.02 -4.73
C LEU A 288 26.82 -16.21 -4.57
N GLN A 289 27.26 -17.27 -3.89
CA GLN A 289 26.46 -18.45 -3.53
C GLN A 289 25.49 -18.11 -2.38
N ASN A 290 24.66 -17.09 -2.57
CA ASN A 290 23.68 -16.66 -1.58
C ASN A 290 22.27 -16.67 -2.19
N TYR A 291 21.45 -17.62 -1.76
CA TYR A 291 20.06 -17.77 -2.22
C TYR A 291 19.19 -16.56 -1.85
N GLU A 292 19.52 -15.83 -0.79
CA GLU A 292 18.82 -14.58 -0.44
C GLU A 292 18.98 -13.50 -1.50
N ASN A 293 20.02 -13.56 -2.34
CA ASN A 293 20.19 -12.63 -3.45
C ASN A 293 19.04 -12.77 -4.46
N GLN A 294 18.62 -14.01 -4.77
CA GLN A 294 17.49 -14.24 -5.69
C GLN A 294 16.17 -13.76 -5.09
N THR A 295 15.98 -13.97 -3.78
CA THR A 295 14.83 -13.47 -3.03
C THR A 295 14.78 -11.94 -3.07
N LEU A 296 15.85 -11.25 -2.64
CA LEU A 296 15.95 -9.79 -2.63
C LEU A 296 15.73 -9.21 -4.03
N TYR A 297 16.43 -9.74 -5.03
CA TYR A 297 16.33 -9.32 -6.42
C TYR A 297 14.90 -9.46 -6.96
N THR A 298 14.26 -10.60 -6.71
CA THR A 298 12.89 -10.86 -7.21
C THR A 298 11.86 -9.99 -6.48
N THR A 299 11.97 -9.82 -5.16
CA THR A 299 11.11 -8.91 -4.39
C THR A 299 11.17 -7.48 -4.95
N LEU A 300 12.38 -6.98 -5.22
CA LEU A 300 12.56 -5.63 -5.74
C LEU A 300 12.07 -5.46 -7.17
N HIS A 301 12.11 -6.50 -8.02
CA HIS A 301 11.49 -6.45 -9.34
C HIS A 301 9.97 -6.32 -9.27
N VAL A 302 9.32 -7.08 -8.38
CA VAL A 302 7.88 -6.93 -8.15
C VAL A 302 7.59 -5.51 -7.67
N PHE A 303 8.38 -5.02 -6.72
CA PHE A 303 8.24 -3.69 -6.15
C PHE A 303 8.36 -2.58 -7.22
N GLU A 304 9.41 -2.59 -8.02
CA GLU A 304 9.64 -1.58 -9.06
C GLU A 304 8.60 -1.63 -10.19
N SER A 305 8.09 -2.82 -10.53
CA SER A 305 6.99 -2.96 -11.50
C SER A 305 5.72 -2.25 -11.00
N TRP A 306 5.40 -2.40 -9.70
CA TRP A 306 4.25 -1.72 -9.09
C TRP A 306 4.49 -0.24 -8.82
N ILE A 307 5.73 0.20 -8.61
CA ILE A 307 6.09 1.63 -8.61
C ILE A 307 5.83 2.23 -9.99
N CYS A 308 6.25 1.57 -11.07
CA CYS A 308 6.01 2.01 -12.43
C CYS A 308 4.51 2.13 -12.73
N ALA A 309 3.71 1.12 -12.38
CA ALA A 309 2.25 1.16 -12.49
C ALA A 309 1.66 2.33 -11.65
N SER A 310 2.11 2.51 -10.42
CA SER A 310 1.64 3.59 -9.53
C SER A 310 1.89 4.99 -10.12
N LYS A 311 3.04 5.19 -10.78
CA LYS A 311 3.36 6.45 -11.45
C LYS A 311 2.34 6.75 -12.56
N SER A 312 2.04 5.77 -13.41
CA SER A 312 1.03 5.92 -14.47
C SER A 312 -0.37 6.18 -13.89
N LEU A 313 -0.74 5.51 -12.79
CA LEU A 313 -2.01 5.72 -12.11
C LEU A 313 -2.12 7.13 -11.51
N LEU A 314 -1.06 7.66 -10.92
CA LEU A 314 -1.01 9.03 -10.40
C LEU A 314 -1.24 10.07 -11.50
N HIS A 315 -0.63 9.88 -12.68
CA HIS A 315 -0.91 10.74 -13.84
C HIS A 315 -2.38 10.66 -14.27
N ARG A 316 -2.95 9.44 -14.34
CA ARG A 316 -4.38 9.24 -14.66
C ARG A 316 -5.32 9.93 -13.67
N ILE A 317 -5.01 9.88 -12.36
CA ILE A 317 -5.75 10.59 -11.31
C ILE A 317 -5.73 12.09 -11.59
N SER A 318 -4.55 12.68 -11.81
CA SER A 318 -4.43 14.11 -12.09
C SER A 318 -5.23 14.52 -13.33
N GLU A 319 -5.10 13.77 -14.43
CA GLU A 319 -5.84 14.05 -15.67
C GLU A 319 -7.37 13.98 -15.47
N ARG A 320 -7.87 12.97 -14.76
CA ARG A 320 -9.31 12.84 -14.48
C ARG A 320 -9.82 13.95 -13.56
N ILE A 321 -9.03 14.41 -12.60
CA ILE A 321 -9.37 15.58 -11.77
C ILE A 321 -9.45 16.84 -12.62
N ASP A 322 -8.48 17.07 -13.51
CA ASP A 322 -8.45 18.23 -14.40
C ASP A 322 -9.65 18.25 -15.36
N ARG A 323 -10.08 17.08 -15.84
CA ARG A 323 -11.31 16.87 -16.63
C ARG A 323 -12.60 16.94 -15.81
N LYS A 324 -12.52 17.07 -14.49
CA LYS A 324 -13.64 17.05 -13.53
C LYS A 324 -14.41 15.72 -13.51
N GLU A 325 -13.76 14.62 -13.88
CA GLU A 325 -14.28 13.25 -13.80
C GLU A 325 -14.09 12.70 -12.37
N PHE A 326 -14.71 13.36 -11.39
CA PHE A 326 -14.40 13.12 -9.96
C PHE A 326 -14.73 11.71 -9.47
N ASP A 327 -15.78 11.07 -10.00
CA ASP A 327 -16.14 9.70 -9.61
C ASP A 327 -15.10 8.67 -10.10
N LYS A 328 -14.61 8.82 -11.34
CA LYS A 328 -13.52 8.00 -11.90
C LYS A 328 -12.19 8.27 -11.18
N ALA A 329 -11.86 9.54 -10.92
CA ALA A 329 -10.69 9.91 -10.14
C ALA A 329 -10.74 9.32 -8.71
N ARG A 330 -11.93 9.25 -8.10
CA ARG A 330 -12.13 8.59 -6.80
C ARG A 330 -11.84 7.08 -6.91
N SER A 331 -12.32 6.40 -7.95
CA SER A 331 -12.00 4.99 -8.19
C SER A 331 -10.48 4.79 -8.28
N ASP A 332 -9.79 5.61 -9.07
CA ASP A 332 -8.34 5.54 -9.19
C ASP A 332 -7.61 5.80 -7.87
N CYS A 333 -8.11 6.73 -7.06
CA CYS A 333 -7.54 6.98 -5.73
C CYS A 333 -7.65 5.76 -4.83
N TRP A 334 -8.74 5.00 -4.91
CA TRP A 334 -8.91 3.75 -4.20
C TRP A 334 -7.93 2.67 -4.68
N ILE A 335 -7.72 2.57 -5.99
CA ILE A 335 -6.73 1.66 -6.58
C ILE A 335 -5.32 2.04 -6.13
N LEU A 336 -4.98 3.34 -6.09
CA LEU A 336 -3.69 3.82 -5.62
C LEU A 336 -3.48 3.56 -4.13
N GLU A 337 -4.52 3.77 -3.31
CA GLU A 337 -4.48 3.42 -1.89
C GLU A 337 -4.18 1.92 -1.69
N LYS A 338 -4.87 1.04 -2.41
CA LYS A 338 -4.59 -0.40 -2.41
C LYS A 338 -3.17 -0.71 -2.90
N THR A 339 -2.68 0.01 -3.89
CA THR A 339 -1.33 -0.19 -4.41
C THR A 339 -0.27 0.19 -3.38
N TRP A 340 -0.44 1.26 -2.59
CA TRP A 340 0.44 1.56 -1.45
C TRP A 340 0.44 0.45 -0.38
N ARG A 341 -0.73 -0.17 -0.13
CA ARG A 341 -0.82 -1.35 0.75
C ARG A 341 -0.09 -2.55 0.16
N LEU A 342 -0.25 -2.81 -1.14
CA LEU A 342 0.48 -3.83 -1.87
C LEU A 342 2.00 -3.63 -1.81
N LEU A 343 2.49 -2.40 -2.00
CA LEU A 343 3.91 -2.05 -1.86
C LEU A 343 4.44 -2.38 -0.45
N THR A 344 3.62 -2.21 0.58
CA THR A 344 3.96 -2.65 1.95
C THR A 344 4.05 -4.18 2.04
N GLU A 345 3.05 -4.90 1.51
CA GLU A 345 3.04 -6.37 1.49
C GLU A 345 4.24 -6.97 0.75
N ILE A 346 4.68 -6.35 -0.36
CA ILE A 346 5.88 -6.75 -1.10
C ILE A 346 7.13 -6.59 -0.23
N GLN A 347 7.28 -5.47 0.45
CA GLN A 347 8.44 -5.23 1.32
C GLN A 347 8.43 -6.17 2.54
N ASP A 348 7.27 -6.51 3.09
CA ASP A 348 7.15 -7.44 4.21
C ASP A 348 7.66 -8.86 3.90
N LEU A 349 7.84 -9.22 2.62
CA LEU A 349 8.47 -10.50 2.24
C LEU A 349 9.91 -10.62 2.75
N HIS A 350 10.61 -9.51 3.00
CA HIS A 350 11.96 -9.55 3.59
C HIS A 350 11.97 -10.16 5.01
N LEU A 351 10.82 -10.21 5.71
CA LEU A 351 10.70 -10.89 7.01
C LEU A 351 10.90 -12.40 6.93
N LEU A 352 10.80 -12.99 5.73
CA LEU A 352 10.92 -14.43 5.51
C LEU A 352 12.32 -14.87 5.11
N MET A 353 13.22 -13.91 4.91
CA MET A 353 14.64 -14.16 4.61
C MET A 353 15.35 -14.63 5.87
N ASP A 354 16.33 -15.51 5.72
CA ASP A 354 17.17 -15.87 6.86
C ASP A 354 18.02 -14.66 7.30
N PRO A 355 18.01 -14.27 8.60
CA PRO A 355 18.73 -13.08 9.04
C PRO A 355 20.24 -13.14 8.81
N ASP A 356 20.88 -14.28 9.02
CA ASP A 356 22.33 -14.44 8.89
C ASP A 356 22.75 -14.43 7.41
N ASP A 357 22.01 -15.15 6.54
CA ASP A 357 22.21 -15.08 5.09
C ASP A 357 21.96 -13.68 4.52
N PHE A 358 20.93 -12.97 4.99
CA PHE A 358 20.64 -11.61 4.56
C PHE A 358 21.74 -10.63 5.00
N LEU A 359 22.21 -10.70 6.25
CA LEU A 359 23.28 -9.82 6.73
C LEU A 359 24.60 -10.07 6.00
N ARG A 360 24.90 -11.33 5.62
CA ARG A 360 26.00 -11.63 4.69
C ARG A 360 25.81 -10.97 3.34
N LEU A 361 24.61 -11.11 2.74
CA LEU A 361 24.29 -10.52 1.45
C LEU A 361 24.42 -9.00 1.48
N LYS A 362 23.88 -8.37 2.52
CA LYS A 362 23.95 -6.93 2.76
C LYS A 362 25.39 -6.43 2.69
N ASN A 363 26.32 -7.13 3.34
CA ASN A 363 27.74 -6.81 3.29
C ASN A 363 28.34 -7.01 1.89
N GLN A 364 27.97 -8.09 1.19
CA GLN A 364 28.44 -8.37 -0.18
C GLN A 364 27.96 -7.30 -1.19
N LEU A 365 26.71 -6.87 -1.07
CA LEU A 365 26.10 -5.85 -1.92
C LEU A 365 26.48 -4.42 -1.50
N SER A 366 27.29 -4.26 -0.45
CA SER A 366 27.61 -2.95 0.14
C SER A 366 26.36 -2.11 0.38
N ILE A 367 25.29 -2.76 0.88
CA ILE A 367 24.08 -2.09 1.39
C ILE A 367 24.47 -1.46 2.72
N LYS A 368 25.30 -0.41 2.68
CA LYS A 368 25.64 0.44 3.81
C LYS A 368 24.80 1.71 3.67
N ALA A 369 24.15 2.12 4.76
CA ALA A 369 23.67 3.48 4.91
C ALA A 369 24.83 4.27 5.51
N ILE A 370 25.52 5.08 4.70
CA ILE A 370 26.60 5.94 5.21
C ILE A 370 25.98 7.17 5.90
N SER A 371 24.72 7.49 5.59
CA SER A 371 23.85 8.48 6.24
C SER A 371 22.37 8.09 6.16
N GLU A 372 21.49 8.80 6.88
CA GLU A 372 20.03 8.64 6.80
C GLU A 372 19.45 8.98 5.40
N THR A 373 20.15 9.82 4.64
CA THR A 373 19.82 10.16 3.25
C THR A 373 20.22 9.06 2.25
N GLU A 374 20.88 7.99 2.70
CA GLU A 374 21.29 6.86 1.87
C GLU A 374 20.58 5.54 2.21
N LEU A 375 19.43 5.62 2.89
CA LEU A 375 18.60 4.44 3.13
C LEU A 375 18.26 3.73 1.82
N PHE A 376 18.28 2.41 1.86
CA PHE A 376 18.23 1.57 0.67
C PHE A 376 16.97 1.80 -0.20
N CYS A 377 15.81 2.08 0.40
CA CYS A 377 14.58 2.37 -0.35
C CYS A 377 14.66 3.66 -1.17
N PHE A 378 15.41 4.68 -0.73
CA PHE A 378 15.57 5.93 -1.46
C PHE A 378 16.57 5.84 -2.61
N ARG A 379 17.19 4.68 -2.83
CA ARG A 379 17.93 4.38 -4.06
C ARG A 379 17.00 4.12 -5.25
N SER A 380 15.72 3.81 -4.98
CA SER A 380 14.68 3.80 -5.99
C SER A 380 14.22 5.23 -6.29
N LYS A 381 14.65 5.76 -7.45
CA LYS A 381 14.17 7.06 -7.95
C LYS A 381 12.65 7.03 -8.17
N GLY A 382 12.11 5.91 -8.61
CA GLY A 382 10.67 5.72 -8.81
C GLY A 382 9.87 5.83 -7.51
N LEU A 383 10.33 5.21 -6.41
CA LEU A 383 9.65 5.32 -5.11
C LEU A 383 9.60 6.78 -4.61
N VAL A 384 10.72 7.49 -4.73
CA VAL A 384 10.81 8.91 -4.37
C VAL A 384 9.84 9.74 -5.21
N GLU A 385 9.77 9.47 -6.51
CA GLU A 385 8.88 10.16 -7.44
C GLU A 385 7.39 9.92 -7.11
N ILE A 386 6.94 8.68 -6.95
CA ILE A 386 5.52 8.40 -6.63
C ILE A 386 5.13 8.95 -5.26
N THR A 387 6.09 9.06 -4.32
CA THR A 387 5.88 9.70 -3.03
C THR A 387 5.66 11.19 -3.18
N LYS A 388 6.50 11.87 -3.98
CA LYS A 388 6.32 13.29 -4.30
C LYS A 388 4.99 13.55 -4.99
N LEU A 389 4.68 12.79 -6.04
CA LEU A 389 3.43 12.92 -6.78
C LEU A 389 2.20 12.70 -5.87
N SER A 390 2.25 11.70 -4.99
CA SER A 390 1.17 11.46 -4.00
C SER A 390 1.01 12.65 -3.03
N LYS A 391 2.11 13.25 -2.55
CA LYS A 391 2.07 14.47 -1.72
C LYS A 391 1.51 15.66 -2.50
N SER A 392 1.87 15.79 -3.78
CA SER A 392 1.45 16.89 -4.65
C SER A 392 -0.04 16.87 -4.98
N LEU A 393 -0.75 15.75 -4.75
CA LEU A 393 -2.22 15.71 -4.86
C LEU A 393 -2.91 16.76 -3.99
N LYS A 394 -2.27 17.25 -2.92
CA LYS A 394 -2.76 18.38 -2.11
C LYS A 394 -3.07 19.64 -2.93
N HIS A 395 -2.33 19.87 -4.02
CA HIS A 395 -2.52 21.02 -4.90
C HIS A 395 -3.78 20.92 -5.77
N THR A 396 -4.40 19.74 -5.86
CA THR A 396 -5.65 19.53 -6.61
C THR A 396 -6.90 19.88 -5.79
N VAL A 397 -6.80 19.96 -4.46
CA VAL A 397 -7.94 20.22 -3.56
C VAL A 397 -8.70 21.51 -3.92
N PRO A 398 -8.05 22.65 -4.20
CA PRO A 398 -8.74 23.87 -4.59
C PRO A 398 -9.51 23.72 -5.92
N CYS A 399 -8.94 23.00 -6.89
CA CYS A 399 -9.61 22.68 -8.16
C CYS A 399 -10.89 21.86 -7.94
N ILE A 400 -10.81 20.81 -7.10
CA ILE A 400 -11.98 19.97 -6.75
C ILE A 400 -13.08 20.82 -6.08
N LEU A 401 -12.69 21.69 -5.14
CA LEU A 401 -13.61 22.58 -4.43
C LEU A 401 -14.12 23.75 -5.29
N GLY A 402 -13.51 24.01 -6.45
CA GLY A 402 -13.87 25.13 -7.32
C GLY A 402 -13.52 26.49 -6.74
N VAL A 403 -12.43 26.57 -5.96
CA VAL A 403 -11.98 27.82 -5.32
C VAL A 403 -10.58 28.20 -5.79
N GLU A 404 -10.36 29.50 -5.99
CA GLU A 404 -9.04 30.02 -6.29
C GLU A 404 -8.14 29.95 -5.05
N VAL A 405 -6.89 29.58 -5.28
CA VAL A 405 -5.86 29.52 -4.23
C VAL A 405 -5.37 30.94 -3.95
N ASP A 406 -5.60 31.42 -2.73
CA ASP A 406 -4.82 32.54 -2.23
C ASP A 406 -3.36 32.07 -2.08
N PRO A 407 -2.35 32.74 -2.66
CA PRO A 407 -0.94 32.39 -2.48
C PRO A 407 -0.48 32.34 -1.01
N LYS A 408 -1.29 32.82 -0.06
CA LYS A 408 -1.07 32.70 1.39
C LYS A 408 -1.85 31.55 2.06
N GLY A 409 -2.51 30.67 1.31
CA GLY A 409 -3.19 29.48 1.85
C GLY A 409 -4.36 29.82 2.79
N GLY A 410 -5.24 30.73 2.38
CA GLY A 410 -6.25 31.34 3.24
C GLY A 410 -7.41 30.42 3.68
N PRO A 411 -8.28 30.93 4.60
CA PRO A 411 -9.45 30.24 5.16
C PRO A 411 -10.50 29.80 4.11
N ARG A 412 -10.42 30.31 2.88
CA ARG A 412 -11.41 30.04 1.81
C ARG A 412 -11.49 28.56 1.41
N VAL A 413 -10.36 27.85 1.34
CA VAL A 413 -10.35 26.41 0.99
C VAL A 413 -11.03 25.59 2.10
N GLN A 414 -10.74 25.94 3.36
CA GLN A 414 -11.37 25.32 4.51
C GLN A 414 -12.88 25.59 4.56
N GLU A 415 -13.30 26.85 4.39
CA GLU A 415 -14.71 27.25 4.37
C GLU A 415 -15.49 26.53 3.27
N ALA A 416 -14.91 26.44 2.06
CA ALA A 416 -15.52 25.71 0.95
C ALA A 416 -15.65 24.21 1.24
N ALA A 417 -14.63 23.59 1.86
CA ALA A 417 -14.72 22.20 2.30
C ALA A 417 -15.78 22.00 3.38
N MET A 418 -15.88 22.91 4.36
CA MET A 418 -16.92 22.86 5.41
C MET A 418 -18.32 22.95 4.81
N GLU A 419 -18.52 23.87 3.88
CA GLU A 419 -19.81 24.06 3.23
C GLU A 419 -20.19 22.85 2.38
N LEU A 420 -19.25 22.30 1.61
CA LEU A 420 -19.44 21.07 0.85
C LEU A 420 -19.86 19.91 1.77
N PHE A 421 -19.18 19.71 2.90
CA PHE A 421 -19.50 18.64 3.85
C PHE A 421 -20.84 18.83 4.56
N ARG A 422 -21.26 20.09 4.81
CA ARG A 422 -22.54 20.41 5.44
C ARG A 422 -23.71 20.18 4.47
N ARG A 423 -23.62 20.73 3.26
CA ARG A 423 -24.69 20.67 2.26
C ARG A 423 -24.80 19.30 1.60
N LYS A 424 -23.65 18.67 1.33
CA LYS A 424 -23.53 17.37 0.65
C LYS A 424 -24.07 17.37 -0.79
N ASP A 425 -24.03 18.53 -1.44
CA ASP A 425 -24.57 18.72 -2.79
C ASP A 425 -23.76 17.99 -3.88
N SER A 426 -22.55 17.50 -3.58
CA SER A 426 -21.67 16.80 -4.52
C SER A 426 -20.95 15.65 -3.81
N ALA A 427 -21.58 14.48 -3.79
CA ALA A 427 -21.06 13.30 -3.07
C ALA A 427 -19.74 12.77 -3.67
N ASP A 428 -19.61 12.82 -4.99
CA ASP A 428 -18.40 12.51 -5.76
C ASP A 428 -17.17 13.30 -5.28
N LYS A 429 -17.30 14.63 -5.13
CA LYS A 429 -16.23 15.49 -4.60
C LYS A 429 -15.87 15.15 -3.17
N ILE A 430 -16.87 14.90 -2.32
CA ILE A 430 -16.64 14.51 -0.92
C ILE A 430 -15.85 13.21 -0.85
N HIS A 431 -16.27 12.20 -1.61
CA HIS A 431 -15.60 10.90 -1.64
C HIS A 431 -14.19 11.00 -2.23
N LEU A 432 -13.99 11.82 -3.28
CA LEU A 432 -12.66 12.06 -3.83
C LEU A 432 -11.72 12.70 -2.78
N LEU A 433 -12.17 13.75 -2.09
CA LEU A 433 -11.37 14.40 -1.03
C LEU A 433 -11.03 13.43 0.12
N GLN A 434 -11.95 12.53 0.47
CA GLN A 434 -11.68 11.46 1.44
C GLN A 434 -10.67 10.43 0.91
N ALA A 435 -10.77 10.05 -0.37
CA ALA A 435 -9.83 9.12 -1.01
C ALA A 435 -8.41 9.69 -1.08
N LEU A 436 -8.25 11.00 -1.33
CA LEU A 436 -6.95 11.68 -1.25
C LEU A 436 -6.30 11.54 0.15
N GLN A 437 -7.09 11.71 1.22
CA GLN A 437 -6.61 11.51 2.60
C GLN A 437 -6.30 10.04 2.90
N ALA A 438 -7.01 9.10 2.27
CA ALA A 438 -6.74 7.68 2.40
C ALA A 438 -5.41 7.27 1.72
N ILE A 439 -5.08 7.88 0.57
CA ILE A 439 -3.75 7.75 -0.06
C ILE A 439 -2.66 8.23 0.89
N GLU A 440 -2.81 9.41 1.49
CA GLU A 440 -1.86 9.92 2.50
C GLU A 440 -1.68 8.91 3.64
N MET A 441 -2.78 8.37 4.17
CA MET A 441 -2.73 7.39 5.26
C MET A 441 -1.93 6.15 4.85
N SER A 442 -2.20 5.59 3.68
CA SER A 442 -1.52 4.38 3.19
C SER A 442 -0.05 4.62 2.88
N LEU A 443 0.30 5.79 2.31
CA LEU A 443 1.69 6.21 2.09
C LEU A 443 2.45 6.33 3.42
N LYS A 444 1.90 7.06 4.40
CA LYS A 444 2.56 7.20 5.72
C LYS A 444 2.72 5.85 6.41
N ARG A 445 1.72 4.97 6.26
CA ARG A 445 1.76 3.61 6.79
C ARG A 445 2.84 2.77 6.13
N PHE A 446 3.05 2.88 4.82
CA PHE A 446 4.16 2.23 4.12
C PHE A 446 5.51 2.62 4.75
N TYR A 447 5.79 3.91 4.91
CA TYR A 447 7.06 4.37 5.48
C TYR A 447 7.25 3.99 6.94
N TYR A 448 6.18 4.03 7.74
CA TYR A 448 6.21 3.53 9.11
C TYR A 448 6.53 2.03 9.15
N SER A 449 5.81 1.22 8.37
CA SER A 449 6.03 -0.23 8.30
C SER A 449 7.43 -0.56 7.80
N TYR A 450 7.91 0.13 6.76
CA TYR A 450 9.25 -0.06 6.23
C TYR A 450 10.32 0.23 7.29
N ARG A 451 10.17 1.29 8.08
CA ARG A 451 11.07 1.54 9.21
C ARG A 451 11.10 0.39 10.21
N GLN A 452 9.93 -0.16 10.57
CA GLN A 452 9.87 -1.31 11.48
C GLN A 452 10.49 -2.56 10.85
N LEU A 453 10.28 -2.77 9.55
CA LEU A 453 10.92 -3.84 8.80
C LEU A 453 12.45 -3.76 8.89
N LEU A 454 13.04 -2.56 8.72
CA LEU A 454 14.48 -2.38 8.89
C LEU A 454 14.95 -2.76 10.30
N VAL A 455 14.20 -2.39 11.34
CA VAL A 455 14.53 -2.77 12.73
C VAL A 455 14.52 -4.29 12.90
N VAL A 456 13.56 -4.99 12.30
CA VAL A 456 13.43 -6.45 12.42
C VAL A 456 14.52 -7.18 11.63
N VAL A 457 14.82 -6.74 10.42
CA VAL A 457 15.72 -7.43 9.50
C VAL A 457 17.20 -7.07 9.72
N MET A 458 17.49 -5.85 10.17
CA MET A 458 18.85 -5.33 10.33
C MET A 458 19.22 -4.96 11.78
N GLY A 459 18.26 -4.98 12.69
CA GLY A 459 18.45 -4.56 14.07
C GLY A 459 18.27 -3.05 14.28
N SER A 460 17.99 -2.68 15.53
CA SER A 460 17.62 -1.31 15.91
C SER A 460 18.75 -0.28 15.81
N LEU A 461 20.00 -0.71 15.92
CA LEU A 461 21.17 0.17 15.80
C LEU A 461 21.38 0.61 14.35
N GLU A 462 21.20 -0.31 13.39
CA GLU A 462 21.34 0.01 11.97
C GLU A 462 20.15 0.82 11.44
N ALA A 463 18.95 0.58 11.98
CA ALA A 463 17.76 1.34 11.62
C ALA A 463 17.77 2.80 12.12
N LYS A 464 18.66 3.15 13.08
CA LYS A 464 18.75 4.49 13.69
C LYS A 464 19.90 5.36 13.18
N ALA A 465 20.66 4.90 12.17
CA ALA A 465 21.84 5.59 11.62
C ALA A 465 22.76 6.21 12.70
N ASN A 466 23.75 5.44 13.18
CA ASN A 466 24.84 5.83 14.09
C ASN A 466 24.77 7.24 14.76
N PRO A 467 24.38 7.35 16.05
CA PRO A 467 24.28 8.63 16.75
C PRO A 467 25.62 9.36 16.98
N ALA A 468 26.77 8.72 16.71
CA ALA A 468 28.10 9.33 16.83
C ALA A 468 28.47 10.28 15.67
N THR A 469 27.66 10.32 14.61
CA THR A 469 27.90 11.12 13.39
C THR A 469 26.76 12.09 13.07
N VAL A 470 25.78 12.21 13.95
CA VAL A 470 24.53 12.95 13.70
C VAL A 470 24.56 14.28 14.47
N ASN A 471 24.58 15.40 13.73
CA ASN A 471 24.21 16.70 14.29
C ASN A 471 22.77 16.59 14.82
N ALA A 472 22.49 17.19 15.98
CA ALA A 472 21.22 17.06 16.71
C ALA A 472 19.95 17.48 15.93
N ASP A 473 20.09 18.04 14.72
CA ASP A 473 19.01 18.58 13.90
C ASP A 473 18.62 17.70 12.68
N SER A 474 19.33 16.60 12.38
CA SER A 474 18.93 15.67 11.30
C SER A 474 18.27 14.42 11.89
N GLY A 475 16.95 14.44 12.05
CA GLY A 475 16.20 13.27 12.51
C GLY A 475 15.92 12.25 11.40
N ASP A 476 15.82 10.97 11.77
CA ASP A 476 15.37 9.83 10.96
C ASP A 476 14.43 10.21 9.80
N LEU A 477 14.95 10.24 8.56
CA LEU A 477 14.22 10.65 7.36
C LEU A 477 12.90 9.88 7.13
N LEU A 478 12.85 8.59 7.50
CA LEU A 478 11.60 7.80 7.42
C LEU A 478 10.58 8.34 8.42
N ALA A 479 11.03 8.64 9.64
CA ALA A 479 10.19 9.26 10.66
C ALA A 479 9.69 10.64 10.25
N GLN A 480 10.52 11.43 9.57
CA GLN A 480 10.08 12.73 9.05
C GLN A 480 8.91 12.59 8.06
N ILE A 481 8.86 11.54 7.23
CA ILE A 481 7.77 11.32 6.26
C ILE A 481 6.46 10.94 6.96
N PHE A 482 6.48 9.95 7.87
CA PHE A 482 5.24 9.48 8.49
C PHE A 482 4.77 10.33 9.67
N LEU A 483 5.65 11.15 10.27
CA LEU A 483 5.30 12.14 11.29
C LEU A 483 4.98 13.52 10.72
N GLU A 484 5.15 13.72 9.41
CA GLU A 484 4.78 14.97 8.75
C GLU A 484 3.33 15.33 9.10
N PRO A 485 2.98 16.61 9.30
CA PRO A 485 1.61 17.05 9.39
C PRO A 485 0.76 16.56 8.20
N THR A 486 -0.57 16.67 8.31
CA THR A 486 -1.42 16.23 7.20
C THR A 486 -1.07 16.97 5.91
N TYR A 487 -1.06 16.25 4.78
CA TYR A 487 -0.89 16.85 3.45
C TYR A 487 -2.11 17.70 3.07
N PHE A 488 -3.24 17.53 3.75
CA PHE A 488 -4.51 18.19 3.47
C PHE A 488 -5.02 19.02 4.68
N PRO A 489 -4.26 20.04 5.13
CA PRO A 489 -4.57 20.78 6.36
C PRO A 489 -5.92 21.50 6.33
N SER A 490 -6.35 22.01 5.17
CA SER A 490 -7.66 22.67 5.04
C SER A 490 -8.83 21.69 5.22
N LEU A 491 -8.68 20.43 4.77
CA LEU A 491 -9.71 19.40 4.96
C LEU A 491 -9.79 18.94 6.41
N ASP A 492 -8.63 18.81 7.06
CA ASP A 492 -8.54 18.47 8.48
C ASP A 492 -9.14 19.57 9.38
N ALA A 493 -8.79 20.83 9.12
CA ALA A 493 -9.38 21.98 9.78
C ALA A 493 -10.90 22.03 9.60
N ALA A 494 -11.40 21.80 8.38
CA ALA A 494 -12.84 21.78 8.11
C ALA A 494 -13.59 20.75 8.96
N LYS A 495 -13.03 19.54 9.12
CA LYS A 495 -13.60 18.51 9.99
C LYS A 495 -13.57 18.90 11.46
N THR A 496 -12.48 19.52 11.91
CA THR A 496 -12.32 20.02 13.29
C THR A 496 -13.42 21.04 13.63
N PHE A 497 -13.59 22.08 12.81
CA PHE A 497 -14.61 23.11 13.05
C PHE A 497 -16.04 22.57 12.96
N LEU A 498 -16.31 21.65 12.03
CA LEU A 498 -17.61 20.97 11.98
C LEU A 498 -17.84 20.17 13.27
N GLY A 499 -16.86 19.40 13.73
CA GLY A 499 -16.94 18.63 14.98
C GLY A 499 -17.22 19.51 16.21
N GLU A 500 -16.55 20.66 16.31
CA GLU A 500 -16.80 21.66 17.37
C GLU A 500 -18.21 22.22 17.31
N HIS A 501 -18.70 22.58 16.11
CA HIS A 501 -20.04 23.10 15.90
C HIS A 501 -21.12 22.13 16.43
N TRP A 502 -21.04 20.84 16.06
CA TRP A 502 -21.97 19.81 16.55
C TRP A 502 -21.83 19.58 18.07
N SER A 503 -20.62 19.67 18.61
CA SER A 503 -20.38 19.54 20.06
C SER A 503 -21.03 20.67 20.86
N HIS A 504 -21.00 21.90 20.32
CA HIS A 504 -21.67 23.05 20.93
C HIS A 504 -23.19 22.99 20.82
N ASP A 505 -23.74 22.51 19.70
CA ASP A 505 -25.19 22.37 19.52
C ASP A 505 -25.78 21.28 20.43
N HIS A 506 -25.07 20.15 20.59
CA HIS A 506 -25.45 19.12 21.56
C HIS A 506 -25.23 19.54 23.02
N GLY A 507 -24.27 20.44 23.29
CA GLY A 507 -24.04 21.05 24.61
C GLY A 507 -25.13 22.04 25.04
N ARG A 508 -25.71 22.79 24.09
CA ARG A 508 -26.88 23.67 24.35
C ARG A 508 -28.19 22.91 24.55
N CYS A 509 -28.27 21.66 24.08
CA CYS A 509 -29.45 20.80 24.23
C CYS A 509 -29.45 19.93 25.50
N ARG A 510 -28.59 20.20 26.50
CA ARG A 510 -28.81 19.66 27.86
C ARG A 510 -29.80 20.59 28.58
N PRO A 511 -30.97 20.10 29.05
CA PRO A 511 -31.87 20.93 29.83
C PRO A 511 -31.14 21.34 31.11
N GLY A 512 -30.88 22.65 31.23
CA GLY A 512 -30.43 23.24 32.47
C GLY A 512 -31.41 22.89 33.57
N LYS A 513 -30.86 22.43 34.70
CA LYS A 513 -31.59 22.29 35.96
C LYS A 513 -32.34 23.59 36.22
N GLY A 514 -33.64 23.44 36.49
CA GLY A 514 -34.61 24.52 36.52
C GLY A 514 -34.23 25.70 37.41
N GLU A 515 -34.53 26.88 36.89
CA GLU A 515 -34.84 28.05 37.69
C GLU A 515 -36.00 27.69 38.62
N MET A 516 -35.69 27.56 39.91
CA MET A 516 -36.69 27.50 40.96
C MET A 516 -37.15 28.94 41.22
N SER A 517 -38.19 29.35 40.48
CA SER A 517 -38.86 30.62 40.72
C SER A 517 -39.72 30.51 41.99
N GLN A 518 -39.54 31.50 42.87
CA GLN A 518 -40.26 31.68 44.12
C GLN A 518 -41.79 31.62 43.95
N LYS A 519 -42.46 30.87 44.83
CA LYS A 519 -43.68 31.26 45.52
C LYS A 519 -43.72 30.61 46.89
#